data_AF-K0BDI5-F1
#
_entry.id   AF-K0BDI5-F1
#
_cell.length_a   1.000
_cell.length_b   1.000
_cell.length_c   1.000
_cell.angle_alpha   90.00
_cell.angle_beta   90.00
_cell.angle_gamma   90.00
#
_symmetry.space_group_name_H-M   'P 1'
#
loop_
_entity.id
_entity.type
_entity.pdbx_description
1 polymer ?
#
loop_
_entity_poly.entity_id
_entity_poly.type
_entity_poly.pdbx_seq_one_letter_code
_entity_poly.pdbx_strand_id
1 'polypeptide(L)' 'MKHIEHDKTAQNYDNLQAAYKKLLEEYEEIKNKDAHSPKLEEKIKEMSKKQKEIQDLASELT' A
#
# COMPACT_ATOMS: atom_id res chain seq x y z
N MET A 1 14.72 -24.69 -3.11
CA MET A 1 13.87 -23.74 -3.86
C MET A 1 12.95 -22.92 -2.95
N LYS A 2 12.33 -23.47 -1.91
CA LYS A 2 11.43 -22.73 -0.98
C LYS A 2 12.01 -21.46 -0.33
N HIS A 3 13.31 -21.40 -0.04
CA HIS A 3 13.92 -20.20 0.55
C HIS A 3 13.90 -18.97 -0.39
N ILE A 4 14.06 -19.17 -1.69
CA ILE A 4 14.12 -18.06 -2.67
C ILE A 4 12.74 -17.44 -2.89
N GLU A 5 11.67 -18.26 -2.82
CA GLU A 5 10.29 -17.78 -2.94
C GLU A 5 9.89 -16.99 -1.69
N HIS A 6 10.24 -17.49 -0.49
CA HIS A 6 9.96 -16.79 0.76
C HIS A 6 10.67 -15.42 0.85
N ASP A 7 11.94 -15.35 0.44
CA ASP A 7 12.69 -14.08 0.41
C ASP A 7 12.09 -13.05 -0.57
N LYS A 8 11.60 -13.52 -1.72
CA LYS A 8 10.90 -12.65 -2.69
C LYS A 8 9.55 -12.17 -2.17
N THR A 9 8.79 -13.03 -1.50
CA THR A 9 7.50 -12.65 -0.91
C THR A 9 7.72 -11.63 0.22
N ALA A 10 8.72 -11.83 1.08
CA ALA A 10 9.07 -10.85 2.10
C ALA A 10 9.51 -9.49 1.50
N GLN A 11 10.34 -9.50 0.46
CA GLN A 11 10.74 -8.26 -0.22
C GLN A 11 9.55 -7.55 -0.90
N ASN A 12 8.63 -8.31 -1.50
CA ASN A 12 7.40 -7.77 -2.07
C ASN A 12 6.52 -7.14 -0.98
N TYR A 13 6.42 -7.77 0.18
CA TYR A 13 5.69 -7.24 1.33
C TYR A 13 6.21 -5.87 1.76
N ASP A 14 7.52 -5.75 1.94
CA ASP A 14 8.18 -4.50 2.34
C ASP A 14 7.96 -3.40 1.29
N ASN A 15 8.07 -3.74 0.00
CA ASN A 15 7.81 -2.82 -1.09
C ASN A 15 6.35 -2.33 -1.11
N LEU A 16 5.38 -3.22 -0.85
CA LEU A 16 3.98 -2.87 -0.78
C LEU A 16 3.69 -1.95 0.41
N GLN A 17 4.27 -2.22 1.59
CA GLN A 17 4.16 -1.34 2.75
C GLN A 17 4.74 0.05 2.49
N ALA A 18 5.93 0.13 1.88
CA ALA A 18 6.55 1.40 1.54
C ALA A 18 5.69 2.20 0.55
N ALA A 19 5.09 1.54 -0.44
CA ALA A 19 4.17 2.17 -1.38
C ALA A 19 2.90 2.67 -0.69
N TYR A 20 2.32 1.90 0.24
CA TYR A 20 1.16 2.33 1.00
C TYR A 20 1.45 3.56 1.87
N LYS A 21 2.63 3.61 2.50
CA LYS A 21 3.05 4.79 3.27
C LYS A 21 3.15 6.05 2.41
N LYS A 22 3.68 5.94 1.19
CA LYS A 22 3.70 7.07 0.24
C LYS A 22 2.30 7.55 -0.13
N LEU A 23 1.35 6.62 -0.35
CA LEU A 23 -0.04 6.99 -0.63
C LEU A 23 -0.70 7.74 0.54
N LEU A 24 -0.38 7.38 1.78
CA LEU A 24 -0.83 8.11 2.97
C LEU A 24 -0.24 9.53 3.03
N GLU A 25 1.05 9.68 2.75
CA GLU A 25 1.73 10.99 2.70
C GLU A 25 1.09 11.88 1.62
N GLU A 26 0.85 11.35 0.42
CA GLU A 26 0.16 12.06 -0.67
C GLU A 26 -1.28 12.42 -0.32
N TYR A 27 -2.02 11.53 0.37
CA TYR A 27 -3.36 11.81 0.84
C TYR A 27 -3.39 13.00 1.80
N GLU A 28 -2.52 12.98 2.82
CA GLU A 28 -2.45 14.08 3.80
C GLU A 28 -1.99 15.38 3.13
N GLU A 29 -1.07 15.34 2.16
CA GLU A 29 -0.71 16.53 1.38
C GLU A 29 -1.89 17.12 0.61
N ILE A 30 -2.66 16.28 -0.09
CA ILE A 30 -3.84 16.73 -0.84
C ILE A 30 -4.87 17.31 0.14
N LYS A 31 -5.13 16.63 1.25
CA LYS A 31 -6.11 17.03 2.25
C LYS A 31 -5.74 18.35 2.93
N ASN A 32 -4.45 18.56 3.20
CA ASN A 32 -3.95 19.81 3.77
C ASN A 32 -4.03 20.98 2.78
N LYS A 33 -3.93 20.71 1.47
CA LYS A 33 -4.08 21.72 0.42
C LYS A 33 -5.56 22.04 0.13
N ASP A 34 -6.39 20.99 0.07
CA ASP A 34 -7.82 21.06 -0.23
C ASP A 34 -8.53 19.81 0.33
N ALA A 35 -9.21 19.98 1.47
CA ALA A 35 -9.92 18.91 2.16
C ALA A 35 -11.16 18.39 1.40
N HIS A 36 -11.63 19.10 0.37
CA HIS A 36 -12.75 18.69 -0.47
C HIS A 36 -12.32 18.26 -1.87
N SER A 37 -11.00 18.10 -2.09
CA SER A 37 -10.48 17.70 -3.39
C SER A 37 -11.06 16.34 -3.82
N PRO A 38 -11.61 16.21 -5.03
CA PRO A 38 -12.08 14.92 -5.54
C PRO A 38 -10.94 13.89 -5.66
N LYS A 39 -9.68 14.35 -5.71
CA LYS A 39 -8.48 13.50 -5.71
C LYS A 39 -8.32 12.69 -4.41
N LEU A 40 -8.94 13.13 -3.31
CA LEU A 40 -8.93 12.38 -2.05
C LEU A 40 -9.67 11.06 -2.18
N GLU A 41 -10.79 11.01 -2.93
CA GLU A 41 -11.52 9.77 -3.16
C GLU A 41 -10.70 8.79 -4.02
N GLU A 42 -10.01 9.29 -5.04
CA GLU A 42 -9.10 8.47 -5.85
C GLU A 42 -7.99 7.88 -4.98
N LYS A 43 -7.38 8.71 -4.11
CA LYS A 43 -6.31 8.26 -3.22
C LYS A 43 -6.80 7.23 -2.19
N ILE A 44 -8.01 7.39 -1.65
CA ILE A 44 -8.64 6.40 -0.76
C ILE A 44 -8.85 5.05 -1.47
N LYS A 45 -9.29 5.06 -2.75
CA LYS A 45 -9.45 3.84 -3.54
C LYS A 45 -8.10 3.16 -3.79
N GLU A 46 -7.06 3.92 -4.13
CA GLU A 46 -5.70 3.41 -4.31
C GLU A 46 -5.15 2.77 -3.03
N MET A 47 -5.28 3.45 -1.89
CA MET A 47 -4.88 2.92 -0.59
C MET A 47 -5.63 1.65 -0.24
N SER A 48 -6.95 1.62 -0.45
CA SER A 48 -7.78 0.44 -0.13
C SER A 48 -7.37 -0.78 -0.96
N LYS A 49 -7.09 -0.59 -2.26
CA LYS A 49 -6.56 -1.66 -3.12
C LYS A 49 -5.19 -2.12 -2.62
N LYS A 50 -4.31 -1.19 -2.28
CA LYS A 50 -2.95 -1.51 -1.82
C LYS A 50 -2.94 -2.25 -0.49
N GLN A 51 -3.82 -1.86 0.43
CA GLN A 51 -4.00 -2.55 1.71
C GLN A 51 -4.48 -3.98 1.51
N LYS A 52 -5.36 -4.23 0.54
CA LYS A 52 -5.76 -5.60 0.17
C LYS A 52 -4.58 -6.40 -0.38
N GLU A 53 -3.77 -5.85 -1.28
CA GLU A 53 -2.55 -6.51 -1.78
C GLU A 53 -1.61 -6.91 -0.63
N ILE A 54 -1.45 -6.04 0.38
CA ILE A 54 -0.64 -6.32 1.58
C ILE A 54 -1.25 -7.47 2.40
N GLN A 55 -2.57 -7.49 2.58
CA GLN A 55 -3.28 -8.54 3.33
C GLN A 55 -3.20 -9.90 2.64
N ASP A 56 -3.40 -9.92 1.32
CA ASP A 56 -3.30 -11.15 0.52
C ASP A 56 -1.88 -11.72 0.63
N LEU A 57 -0.86 -10.88 0.46
CA LEU A 57 0.55 -11.29 0.56
C LEU A 57 0.98 -11.67 1.98
N ALA A 58 0.45 -11.00 3.01
CA ALA A 58 0.69 -11.38 4.40
C ALA A 58 0.15 -12.78 4.72
N SER A 59 -1.00 -13.12 4.15
CA SER A 59 -1.63 -14.44 4.33
C SER A 59 -0.82 -15.56 3.68
N GLU A 60 -0.02 -15.26 2.66
CA GLU A 60 0.90 -16.22 2.03
C GLU A 60 2.21 -16.43 2.84
N LEU A 61 2.53 -15.51 3.76
CA LEU A 61 3.72 -15.56 4.62
C LEU A 61 3.47 -16.30 5.95
N THR A 62 2.22 -16.51 6.36
CA THR A 62 1.79 -17.24 7.57
C THR A 62 1.35 -18.66 7.29
#